data_AF-A0A938U6L3-F1
#
_entry.id   AF-A0A938U6L3-F1
#
_cell.length_a   1.000
_cell.length_b   1.000
_cell.length_c   1.000
_cell.angle_alpha   90.00
_cell.angle_beta   90.00
_cell.angle_gamma   90.00
#
_symmetry.space_group_name_H-M   'P 1'
#
loop_
_entity.id
_entity.type
_entity.pdbx_description
1 polymer ?
#
loop_
_entity_poly.entity_id
_entity_poly.type
_entity_poly.pdbx_seq_one_letter_code
_entity_poly.pdbx_strand_id
1 'polypeptide(L)' 'MRVALLQAPGVLEAVYDDRQDLFTVRYESVLAKQEDMLAAVFAAGRAMGQEYLPEIVEAPPSE' A
#
# COMPACT_ATOMS: atom_id res chain seq x y z
N MET A 1 -2.58 0.57 3.36
CA MET A 1 -1.17 0.87 2.96
C MET A 1 -0.23 0.54 4.11
N ARG A 2 -0.30 1.28 5.22
CA ARG A 2 0.66 1.17 6.33
C ARG A 2 0.81 -0.25 6.87
N VAL A 3 -0.31 -0.93 7.14
CA VAL A 3 -0.31 -2.32 7.64
C VAL A 3 0.35 -3.27 6.65
N ALA A 4 0.02 -3.15 5.36
CA ALA A 4 0.61 -3.98 4.30
C ALA A 4 2.12 -3.74 4.15
N LEU A 5 2.58 -2.49 4.26
CA LEU A 5 4.01 -2.16 4.24
C LEU A 5 4.76 -2.76 5.43
N LEU A 6 4.17 -2.72 6.63
CA LEU A 6 4.78 -3.32 7.84
C LEU A 6 4.84 -4.85 7.80
N GLN A 7 4.09 -5.49 6.90
CA GLN A 7 4.15 -6.94 6.69
C GLN A 7 5.24 -7.35 5.68
N ALA A 8 5.84 -6.39 4.97
CA ALA A 8 6.90 -6.68 4.03
C ALA A 8 8.20 -7.05 4.77
N PRO A 9 8.88 -8.14 4.38
CA PRO A 9 10.13 -8.56 5.03
C PRO A 9 11.18 -7.45 5.04
N GLY A 10 11.81 -7.24 6.19
CA GLY A 10 12.85 -6.23 6.37
C GLY A 10 12.34 -4.81 6.61
N VAL A 11 11.03 -4.53 6.50
CA VAL A 11 10.46 -3.23 6.90
C VAL A 11 10.44 -3.11 8.41
N LEU A 12 11.05 -2.04 8.91
CA LEU A 12 11.10 -1.70 10.34
C LEU A 12 10.02 -0.69 10.71
N GLU A 13 9.74 0.25 9.80
CA GLU A 13 8.79 1.33 10.06
C GLU A 13 8.17 1.81 8.75
N ALA A 14 6.88 2.17 8.81
CA ALA A 14 6.19 2.91 7.77
C ALA A 14 5.37 4.05 8.42
N VAL A 15 5.70 5.29 8.04
CA VAL A 15 5.04 6.51 8.53
C VAL A 15 4.37 7.21 7.36
N TYR A 16 3.13 7.65 7.56
CA TYR A 16 2.39 8.46 6.61
C TYR A 16 2.43 9.93 7.06
N ASP A 17 2.79 10.82 6.14
CA ASP A 17 2.65 12.27 6.29
C ASP A 17 1.45 12.73 5.46
N ASP A 18 0.40 13.17 6.14
CA ASP A 18 -0.87 13.62 5.54
C ASP A 18 -0.78 15.00 4.88
N ARG A 19 0.24 15.79 5.21
CA ARG A 19 0.45 17.12 4.62
C ARG A 19 1.07 17.05 3.25
N GLN A 20 1.85 16.01 3.01
CA GLN A 20 2.60 15.78 1.77
C GLN A 20 2.07 14.60 0.95
N ASP A 21 1.08 13.88 1.50
CA ASP A 21 0.57 12.63 0.96
C ASP A 21 1.70 11.63 0.64
N LEU A 22 2.61 11.46 1.60
CA LEU A 22 3.86 10.70 1.43
C LEU A 22 3.98 9.59 2.47
N PHE A 23 4.37 8.40 2.01
CA PHE A 23 4.86 7.34 2.90
C PHE A 23 6.39 7.35 2.99
N THR A 24 6.91 7.42 4.20
CA THR A 24 8.32 7.14 4.51
C THR A 24 8.45 5.72 5.04
N VAL A 25 9.31 4.91 4.44
CA VAL A 25 9.57 3.52 4.84
C VAL A 25 11.02 3.37 5.26
N ARG A 26 11.25 2.83 6.46
CA ARG A 26 12.57 2.42 6.93
C ARG A 26 12.66 0.90 6.88
N TYR A 27 13.77 0.40 6.39
CA TYR A 27 14.02 -1.03 6.25
C TYR A 27 15.48 -1.37 6.56
N GLU A 28 15.70 -2.63 6.91
CA GLU A 28 17.05 -3.18 7.15
C GLU A 28 17.67 -3.60 5.82
N SER A 29 18.72 -2.90 5.40
CA SER A 29 19.39 -3.14 4.10
C SER A 29 20.08 -4.49 3.98
N VAL A 30 20.33 -5.17 5.10
CA VAL A 30 20.87 -6.53 5.15
C VAL A 30 19.80 -7.57 4.81
N LEU A 31 18.53 -7.26 5.06
CA LEU A 31 17.39 -8.16 4.91
C LEU A 31 16.57 -7.88 3.65
N ALA A 32 16.61 -6.66 3.12
CA ALA A 32 15.86 -6.27 1.93
C ALA A 32 16.63 -5.26 1.08
N LYS A 33 16.53 -5.41 -0.25
CA LYS A 33 17.04 -4.44 -1.22
C LYS A 33 16.00 -3.36 -1.49
N GLN A 34 16.46 -2.26 -2.09
CA GLN A 34 15.57 -1.18 -2.52
C GLN A 34 14.49 -1.67 -3.51
N GLU A 35 14.82 -2.63 -4.37
CA GLU A 35 13.89 -3.25 -5.33
C GLU A 35 12.74 -3.99 -4.62
N ASP A 36 13.05 -4.70 -3.53
CA ASP A 36 12.06 -5.41 -2.73
C ASP A 36 11.09 -4.42 -2.06
N MET A 37 11.60 -3.27 -1.63
CA MET A 37 10.79 -2.20 -1.05
C MET A 37 9.87 -1.56 -2.07
N LEU A 38 10.36 -1.30 -3.29
CA LEU A 38 9.53 -0.81 -4.39
C LEU A 38 8.41 -1.81 -4.70
N ALA A 39 8.73 -3.10 -4.80
CA ALA A 39 7.74 -4.15 -5.03
C ALA A 39 6.68 -4.21 -3.91
N ALA A 40 7.10 -4.10 -2.64
CA ALA A 40 6.21 -4.05 -1.49
C ALA A 40 5.27 -2.83 -1.53
N VAL A 41 5.78 -1.65 -1.88
CA VAL A 41 4.98 -0.42 -2.05
C VAL A 41 3.94 -0.60 -3.15
N PHE A 42 4.33 -1.13 -4.31
CA PHE A 42 3.38 -1.39 -5.40
C PHE A 42 2.33 -2.44 -5.02
N ALA A 43 2.71 -3.49 -4.31
CA ALA A 43 1.78 -4.51 -3.84
C ALA A 43 0.77 -3.94 -2.83
N ALA A 44 1.25 -3.17 -1.85
CA ALA A 44 0.42 -2.48 -0.87
C ALA A 44 -0.55 -1.48 -1.51
N GLY A 45 -0.08 -0.73 -2.51
CA GLY A 45 -0.90 0.19 -3.30
C GLY A 45 -1.99 -0.54 -4.10
N ARG A 46 -1.64 -1.64 -4.79
CA ARG A 46 -2.62 -2.46 -5.52
C ARG A 46 -3.67 -3.07 -4.59
N ALA A 47 -3.27 -3.60 -3.44
CA ALA A 47 -4.20 -4.17 -2.48
C ALA A 47 -5.24 -3.14 -2.00
N MET A 48 -4.81 -1.90 -1.73
CA MET A 48 -5.75 -0.83 -1.43
C MET A 48 -6.61 -0.44 -2.63
N GLY A 49 -6.03 -0.32 -3.82
CA GLY A 49 -6.81 0.01 -5.03
C GLY A 49 -7.87 -1.04 -5.36
N GLN A 50 -7.65 -2.31 -5.01
CA GLN A 50 -8.65 -3.38 -5.10
C GLN A 50 -9.71 -3.27 -4.00
N GLU A 51 -9.34 -2.83 -2.79
CA GLU A 51 -10.27 -2.52 -1.70
C GLU A 51 -11.18 -1.31 -2.03
N TYR A 52 -10.71 -0.40 -2.89
CA TYR A 52 -11.44 0.74 -3.45
C TYR A 52 -12.04 0.46 -4.83
N LEU A 53 -12.21 -0.80 -5.26
CA LEU A 53 -13.15 -1.08 -6.34
C LEU A 53 -14.49 -0.48 -5.92
N PRO A 54 -15.00 0.58 -6.58
CA PRO A 54 -16.35 1.01 -6.29
C PRO A 54 -17.21 -0.23 -6.52
N GLU A 55 -17.98 -0.64 -5.51
CA GLU A 55 -19.12 -1.49 -5.78
C GLU A 55 -19.86 -0.81 -6.91
N ILE A 56 -19.76 -1.37 -8.12
CA ILE A 56 -20.61 -0.96 -9.22
C ILE A 56 -21.96 -1.45 -8.76
N VAL A 57 -22.67 -0.60 -8.01
CA VAL A 57 -24.09 -0.79 -7.73
C VAL A 57 -24.73 -0.64 -9.09
N GLU A 58 -25.00 -1.77 -9.74
CA GLU A 58 -25.88 -1.81 -10.89
C GLU A 58 -27.19 -1.17 -10.43
N ALA A 59 -27.43 0.08 -10.84
CA ALA A 59 -28.68 0.74 -10.57
C ALA A 59 -29.80 -0.17 -11.12
N PRO A 60 -30.82 -0.51 -10.32
CA PRO A 60 -31.90 -1.35 -10.82
C PRO A 60 -32.52 -0.68 -12.05
N PRO A 61 -32.91 -1.46 -13.07
CA PRO A 61 -33.46 -0.91 -14.28
C PRO A 61 -34.68 -0.05 -13.94
N SER A 62 -34.66 1.20 -14.37
CA SER A 62 -35.80 2.10 -14.24
C SER A 62 -37.01 1.50 -14.98
N GLU A 63 -38.10 1.27 -14.26
CA GLU A 63 -39.42 0.91 -14.83
C GLU A 63 -40.06 2.06 -15.62
#